data_AF-A0A949JUF7-F1
#
_entry.id   AF-A0A949JUF7-F1
#
_cell.length_a   1.000
_cell.length_b   1.000
_cell.length_c   1.000
_cell.angle_alpha   90.00
_cell.angle_beta   90.00
_cell.angle_gamma   90.00
#
_symmetry.space_group_name_H-M   'P 1'
#
loop_
_entity.id
_entity.type
_entity.pdbx_description
1 polymer ?
#
loop_
_entity_poly.entity_id
_entity_poly.type
_entity_poly.pdbx_seq_one_letter_code
_entity_poly.pdbx_strand_id
1 'polypeptide(L)'
;MNRTRILLVALILLVVPVLAFGQSSTTGNQRVIPTYQVTITSNVRNAEVYLNGELQRGTTPATLNLRRGTYEIRVESRGYLPWVETVSVTSNTTIRAELLPPFATVVLEIPREFQNDDIRNPLGLIDFYIDGQLRREAQIQVRSGRHEVAIVSGGLKFEGQVVLEAGMTYTLELILRLNLLQNTQAGGR
;
A
#
# COMPACT_ATOMS: atom_id res chain seq x y z
N MET A 1 27.90 -52.85 90.75
CA MET A 1 27.17 -53.66 89.74
C MET A 1 26.82 -52.72 88.60
N ASN A 2 27.38 -52.74 87.39
CA ASN A 2 28.25 -53.68 86.68
C ASN A 2 29.40 -52.93 85.99
N ARG A 3 30.56 -53.59 85.97
CA ARG A 3 31.78 -53.19 85.25
C ARG A 3 31.60 -53.44 83.75
N THR A 4 32.32 -52.74 82.88
CA THR A 4 33.27 -53.30 81.88
C THR A 4 34.02 -52.16 81.18
N ARG A 5 35.36 -52.22 81.18
CA ARG A 5 36.25 -51.45 80.30
C ARG A 5 36.80 -52.41 79.24
N ILE A 6 36.84 -52.01 77.97
CA ILE A 6 37.72 -52.60 76.95
C ILE A 6 38.37 -51.45 76.18
N LEU A 7 39.70 -51.46 76.18
CA LEU A 7 40.59 -50.65 75.35
C LEU A 7 41.15 -51.58 74.26
N LEU A 8 41.25 -51.11 73.02
CA LEU A 8 42.16 -51.67 72.01
C LEU A 8 42.58 -50.59 71.01
N VAL A 9 43.84 -50.69 70.62
CA VAL A 9 44.73 -49.67 70.04
C VAL A 9 44.98 -49.96 68.55
N ALA A 10 45.01 -48.86 67.75
CA ALA A 10 45.72 -48.58 66.48
C ALA A 10 45.70 -49.54 65.25
N LEU A 11 45.44 -48.99 64.05
CA LEU A 11 46.38 -48.97 62.90
C LEU A 11 45.94 -47.99 61.78
N ILE A 12 46.92 -47.37 61.11
CA ILE A 12 46.92 -46.22 60.16
C ILE A 12 46.98 -46.67 58.67
N LEU A 13 46.56 -45.79 57.71
CA LEU A 13 46.84 -45.68 56.23
C LEU A 13 45.57 -45.78 55.34
N LEU A 14 45.28 -45.01 54.26
CA LEU A 14 45.97 -44.00 53.42
C LEU A 14 44.94 -43.39 52.41
N VAL A 15 44.96 -42.05 52.18
CA VAL A 15 44.71 -41.22 50.96
C VAL A 15 43.60 -41.66 49.95
N VAL A 16 42.63 -40.83 49.53
CA VAL A 16 42.68 -39.80 48.45
C VAL A 16 41.45 -38.85 48.56
N PRO A 17 41.60 -37.52 48.37
CA PRO A 17 40.46 -36.62 48.21
C PRO A 17 39.95 -36.66 46.77
N VAL A 18 38.72 -37.12 46.53
CA VAL A 18 38.08 -36.93 45.22
C VAL A 18 37.36 -35.60 45.21
N LEU A 19 38.08 -34.57 44.76
CA LEU A 19 37.50 -33.39 44.16
C LEU A 19 36.89 -33.81 42.82
N ALA A 20 35.57 -33.90 42.76
CA ALA A 20 34.84 -33.89 41.50
C ALA A 20 33.72 -32.86 41.61
N PHE A 21 34.10 -31.59 41.43
CA PHE A 21 33.15 -30.57 40.98
C PHE A 21 32.62 -31.04 39.63
N GLY A 22 31.41 -31.59 39.61
CA GLY A 22 30.64 -31.74 38.38
C GLY A 22 30.25 -30.36 37.87
N GLN A 23 31.15 -29.69 37.15
CA GLN A 23 30.75 -28.55 36.34
C GLN A 23 30.05 -29.08 35.11
N SER A 24 28.72 -29.20 35.21
CA SER A 24 27.87 -29.28 34.05
C SER A 24 27.90 -27.92 33.36
N SER A 25 28.91 -27.72 32.52
CA SER A 25 28.88 -26.68 31.48
C SER A 25 27.77 -27.06 30.52
N THR A 26 26.54 -26.65 30.84
CA THR A 26 25.47 -26.67 29.86
C THR A 26 25.78 -25.55 28.88
N THR A 27 26.61 -25.86 27.88
CA THR A 27 26.72 -25.05 26.67
C THR A 27 25.34 -25.07 26.03
N GLY A 28 24.50 -24.11 26.41
CA GLY A 28 23.25 -23.84 25.74
C GLY A 28 23.60 -23.52 24.30
N ASN A 29 23.33 -24.46 23.39
CA ASN A 29 23.30 -24.20 21.96
C ASN A 29 22.19 -23.17 21.71
N GLN A 30 22.50 -21.89 21.87
CA GLN A 30 21.59 -20.81 21.55
C GLN A 30 21.56 -20.72 20.04
N ARG A 31 20.58 -21.39 19.44
CA ARG A 31 20.29 -21.32 18.02
C ARG A 31 20.03 -19.84 17.68
N VAL A 32 21.04 -19.17 17.14
CA VAL A 32 20.90 -17.81 16.61
C VAL A 32 19.92 -17.90 15.45
N ILE A 33 18.70 -17.40 15.65
CA ILE A 33 17.72 -17.30 14.58
C ILE A 33 18.12 -16.06 13.78
N PRO A 34 18.54 -16.20 12.51
CA PRO A 34 18.96 -15.05 11.73
C PRO A 34 17.80 -14.06 11.59
N THR A 35 18.09 -12.80 11.86
CA THR A 35 17.22 -11.67 11.56
C THR A 35 17.81 -10.89 10.41
N TYR A 36 16.93 -10.31 9.59
CA TYR A 36 17.25 -9.49 8.44
C TYR A 36 16.72 -8.09 8.66
N GLN A 37 17.50 -7.12 8.21
CA GLN A 37 17.14 -5.72 8.24
C GLN A 37 16.21 -5.42 7.06
N VAL A 38 14.99 -4.99 7.35
CA VAL A 38 14.01 -4.53 6.37
C VAL A 38 13.84 -3.03 6.53
N THR A 39 14.23 -2.27 5.51
CA THR A 39 14.09 -0.81 5.49
C THR A 39 12.87 -0.43 4.67
N ILE A 40 11.90 0.23 5.26
CA ILE A 40 10.69 0.71 4.60
C ILE A 40 10.84 2.21 4.36
N THR A 41 10.75 2.62 3.11
CA THR A 41 10.78 4.02 2.67
C THR A 41 9.47 4.37 1.97
N SER A 42 9.15 5.66 1.88
CA SER A 42 7.97 6.13 1.15
C SER A 42 8.23 7.47 0.47
N ASN A 43 7.50 7.73 -0.61
CA ASN A 43 7.39 9.04 -1.25
C ASN A 43 6.73 10.10 -0.32
N VAL A 44 5.94 9.67 0.67
CA VAL A 44 5.34 10.53 1.69
C VAL A 44 6.14 10.44 2.99
N ARG A 45 6.47 11.60 3.57
CA ARG A 45 7.18 11.68 4.85
C ARG A 45 6.27 11.30 6.01
N ASN A 46 6.87 10.72 7.06
CA ASN A 46 6.18 10.40 8.31
C ASN A 46 4.96 9.47 8.11
N ALA A 47 5.01 8.54 7.14
CA ALA A 47 3.95 7.57 6.94
C ALA A 47 4.04 6.47 8.02
N GLU A 48 2.89 6.05 8.55
CA GLU A 48 2.77 4.96 9.51
C GLU A 48 3.06 3.62 8.85
N VAL A 49 3.77 2.74 9.54
CA VAL A 49 4.11 1.40 9.04
C VAL A 49 3.44 0.35 9.93
N TYR A 50 2.70 -0.54 9.30
CA TYR A 50 2.06 -1.69 9.93
C TYR A 50 2.70 -2.97 9.42
N LEU A 51 2.92 -3.92 10.33
CA LEU A 51 3.44 -5.25 10.02
C LEU A 51 2.41 -6.28 10.48
N ASN A 52 1.86 -7.06 9.55
CA ASN A 52 0.79 -8.04 9.82
C ASN A 52 -0.39 -7.43 10.61
N GLY A 53 -0.77 -6.19 10.27
CA GLY A 53 -1.84 -5.45 10.95
C GLY A 53 -1.43 -4.67 12.21
N GLU A 54 -0.22 -4.88 12.76
CA GLU A 54 0.23 -4.20 13.98
C GLU A 54 1.05 -2.94 13.67
N LEU A 55 0.66 -1.81 14.27
CA LEU A 55 1.36 -0.51 14.13
C LEU A 55 2.75 -0.58 14.75
N GLN A 56 3.76 -0.22 13.96
CA GLN A 56 5.16 -0.17 14.41
C GLN A 56 5.47 1.17 15.09
N ARG A 57 6.46 1.17 15.99
CA ARG A 57 6.83 2.36 16.79
C ARG A 57 7.48 3.52 15.98
N GLY A 58 7.60 3.39 14.66
CA GLY A 58 8.26 4.37 13.80
C GLY A 58 7.50 4.65 12.52
N THR A 59 7.80 5.79 11.91
CA THR A 59 7.28 6.21 10.60
C THR A 59 8.36 6.09 9.53
N THR A 60 7.98 6.15 8.26
CA THR A 60 8.94 6.13 7.15
C THR A 60 9.92 7.31 7.18
N PRO A 61 11.24 7.08 6.94
CA PRO A 61 11.89 5.77 6.80
C PRO A 61 11.96 4.99 8.12
N ALA A 62 11.54 3.71 8.09
CA ALA A 62 11.55 2.82 9.25
C ALA A 62 12.45 1.61 8.97
N THR A 63 13.16 1.13 10.00
CA THR A 63 14.00 -0.07 9.90
C THR A 63 13.52 -1.12 10.90
N LEU A 64 13.17 -2.29 10.40
CA LEU A 64 12.69 -3.43 11.18
C LEU A 64 13.70 -4.58 11.11
N ASN A 65 13.88 -5.31 12.20
CA ASN A 65 14.68 -6.53 12.23
C ASN A 65 13.73 -7.73 12.28
N LEU A 66 13.54 -8.38 11.12
CA LEU A 66 12.56 -9.45 10.95
C LEU A 66 13.24 -10.79 10.77
N ARG A 67 12.61 -11.86 11.24
CA ARG A 67 13.10 -13.22 10.95
C ARG A 67 12.82 -13.55 9.49
N ARG A 68 13.42 -14.64 9.00
CA ARG A 68 13.01 -15.22 7.72
C ARG A 68 11.52 -15.56 7.77
N GLY A 69 10.75 -15.10 6.79
CA GLY A 69 9.31 -15.34 6.73
C GLY A 69 8.59 -14.41 5.76
N THR A 70 7.29 -14.59 5.64
CA THR A 70 6.42 -13.74 4.82
C THR A 70 5.67 -12.78 5.73
N TYR A 71 5.65 -11.50 5.37
CA TYR A 71 5.02 -10.44 6.13
C TYR A 71 4.15 -9.58 5.22
N GLU A 72 2.97 -9.21 5.68
CA GLU A 72 2.18 -8.14 5.09
C GLU A 72 2.68 -6.81 5.65
N ILE A 73 3.10 -5.91 4.79
CA ILE A 73 3.50 -4.56 5.13
C ILE A 73 2.45 -3.62 4.58
N ARG A 74 1.86 -2.82 5.47
CA ARG A 74 0.93 -1.76 5.12
C ARG A 74 1.52 -0.41 5.52
N VAL A 75 1.58 0.52 4.59
CA VAL A 75 2.07 1.88 4.81
C VAL A 75 0.92 2.86 4.59
N GLU A 76 0.68 3.72 5.58
CA GLU A 76 -0.44 4.67 5.55
C GLU A 76 0.01 6.09 5.83
N SER A 77 -0.65 7.03 5.16
CA SER A 77 -0.50 8.43 5.45
C SER A 77 -1.80 9.16 5.18
N ARG A 78 -2.06 10.23 5.94
CA ARG A 78 -3.28 11.01 5.81
C ARG A 78 -3.38 11.63 4.42
N GLY A 79 -4.51 11.40 3.76
CA GLY A 79 -4.78 11.95 2.42
C GLY A 79 -4.26 11.09 1.27
N TYR A 80 -3.80 9.87 1.55
CA TYR A 80 -3.36 8.88 0.57
C TYR A 80 -4.10 7.57 0.74
N LEU A 81 -4.11 6.74 -0.31
CA LEU A 81 -4.57 5.36 -0.21
C LEU A 81 -3.54 4.51 0.54
N PRO A 82 -3.98 3.52 1.34
CA PRO A 82 -3.07 2.59 2.00
C PRO A 82 -2.31 1.78 0.95
N TRP A 83 -1.00 1.71 1.11
CA TRP A 83 -0.15 0.85 0.31
C TRP A 83 0.05 -0.46 1.04
N VAL A 84 -0.22 -1.60 0.41
CA VAL A 84 -0.13 -2.93 1.02
C VAL A 84 0.66 -3.86 0.11
N GLU A 85 1.68 -4.52 0.64
CA GLU A 85 2.45 -5.54 -0.07
C GLU A 85 2.79 -6.71 0.85
N THR A 86 2.69 -7.92 0.34
CA THR A 86 3.18 -9.13 1.02
C THR A 86 4.60 -9.42 0.56
N VAL A 87 5.56 -9.35 1.48
CA VAL A 87 6.99 -9.50 1.17
C VAL A 87 7.56 -10.75 1.85
N SER A 88 8.33 -11.51 1.09
CA SER A 88 9.12 -12.64 1.60
C SER A 88 10.51 -12.14 2.02
N VAL A 89 10.79 -12.18 3.32
CA VAL A 89 12.07 -11.77 3.90
C VAL A 89 13.00 -12.97 3.94
N THR A 90 14.02 -12.98 3.08
CA THR A 90 15.08 -14.00 3.05
C THR A 90 16.49 -13.42 3.22
N SER A 91 16.62 -12.10 3.10
CA SER A 91 17.84 -11.33 3.23
C SER A 91 17.48 -9.90 3.68
N ASN A 92 18.49 -9.08 3.97
CA ASN A 92 18.26 -7.65 4.15
C ASN A 92 17.64 -7.09 2.86
N THR A 93 16.62 -6.24 3.00
CA THR A 93 15.90 -5.69 1.86
C THR A 93 15.43 -4.27 2.15
N THR A 94 15.22 -3.51 1.08
CA THR A 94 14.63 -2.18 1.13
C THR A 94 13.36 -2.18 0.31
N ILE A 95 12.27 -1.75 0.93
CA ILE A 95 10.94 -1.67 0.34
C ILE A 95 10.61 -0.20 0.18
N ARG A 96 10.05 0.13 -0.99
CA ARG A 96 9.67 1.50 -1.32
C ARG A 96 8.16 1.55 -1.57
N ALA A 97 7.44 2.14 -0.61
CA ALA A 97 6.01 2.34 -0.70
C ALA A 97 5.69 3.63 -1.46
N GLU A 98 5.08 3.50 -2.63
CA GLU A 98 4.57 4.60 -3.43
C GLU A 98 3.09 4.82 -3.10
N LEU A 99 2.81 5.77 -2.22
CA LEU A 99 1.46 6.11 -1.81
C LEU A 99 0.81 7.01 -2.87
N LEU A 100 -0.39 6.64 -3.30
CA LEU A 100 -1.18 7.37 -4.29
C LEU A 100 -2.23 8.25 -3.61
N PRO A 101 -2.45 9.50 -4.06
CA PRO A 101 -3.59 10.29 -3.60
C PRO A 101 -4.90 9.60 -4.02
N PRO A 102 -6.00 9.72 -3.25
CA PRO A 102 -7.27 9.03 -3.53
C PRO A 102 -8.09 9.71 -4.64
N PHE A 103 -7.42 10.45 -5.52
CA PHE A 103 -8.04 11.24 -6.58
C PHE A 103 -7.37 10.93 -7.92
N ALA A 104 -8.18 10.95 -8.98
CA ALA A 104 -7.74 11.03 -10.36
C ALA A 104 -7.86 12.48 -10.86
N THR A 105 -7.09 12.83 -11.88
CA THR A 105 -7.26 14.09 -12.60
C THR A 105 -8.08 13.83 -13.85
N VAL A 106 -9.16 14.60 -14.05
CA VAL A 106 -9.96 14.55 -15.26
C VAL A 106 -9.77 15.87 -16.01
N VAL A 107 -9.37 15.76 -17.26
CA VAL A 107 -9.18 16.89 -18.17
C VAL A 107 -10.23 16.80 -19.27
N LEU A 108 -11.10 17.81 -19.36
CA LEU A 108 -12.00 18.00 -20.47
C LEU A 108 -11.24 18.70 -21.60
N GLU A 109 -11.07 18.00 -22.72
CA GLU A 109 -10.52 18.59 -23.92
C GLU A 109 -11.65 19.18 -24.78
N ILE A 110 -11.62 20.50 -24.95
CA ILE A 110 -12.59 21.20 -25.80
C ILE A 110 -12.11 21.07 -27.25
N PRO A 111 -12.90 20.47 -28.15
CA PRO A 111 -12.53 20.37 -29.55
C PRO A 111 -12.26 21.74 -30.14
N ARG A 112 -11.25 21.85 -31.01
CA ARG A 112 -10.81 23.12 -31.60
C ARG A 112 -11.92 23.77 -32.43
N GLU A 113 -12.85 22.96 -32.94
CA GLU A 113 -14.04 23.38 -33.68
C GLU A 113 -14.95 24.29 -32.84
N PHE A 114 -14.91 24.18 -31.51
CA PHE A 114 -15.62 25.06 -30.59
C PHE A 114 -14.82 26.30 -30.17
N GLN A 115 -13.53 26.36 -30.51
CA GLN A 115 -12.63 27.48 -30.21
C GLN A 115 -12.67 28.51 -31.36
N ASN A 116 -13.87 28.91 -31.79
CA ASN A 116 -14.01 29.98 -32.76
C ASN A 116 -13.70 31.34 -32.08
N ASP A 117 -12.95 32.22 -32.73
CA ASP A 117 -12.50 33.52 -32.19
C ASP A 117 -13.67 34.43 -31.77
N ASP A 118 -14.86 34.20 -32.34
CA ASP A 118 -16.10 34.91 -31.98
C ASP A 118 -16.67 34.49 -30.59
N ILE A 119 -16.24 33.34 -30.06
CA ILE A 119 -16.70 32.79 -28.79
C ILE A 119 -15.73 33.21 -27.68
N ARG A 120 -16.09 34.28 -26.97
CA ARG A 120 -15.29 34.82 -25.86
C ARG A 120 -15.04 33.83 -24.70
N ASN A 121 -15.85 32.77 -24.58
CA ASN A 121 -15.71 31.74 -23.57
C ASN A 121 -16.23 30.37 -24.05
N PRO A 122 -15.39 29.54 -24.71
CA PRO A 122 -15.79 28.23 -25.22
C PRO A 122 -16.25 27.26 -24.12
N LEU A 123 -15.65 27.33 -22.92
CA LEU A 123 -16.09 26.55 -21.75
C LEU A 123 -17.50 26.92 -21.30
N GLY A 124 -17.91 28.18 -21.49
CA GLY A 124 -19.26 28.64 -21.13
C GLY A 124 -20.38 28.03 -21.98
N LEU A 125 -20.03 27.36 -23.07
CA LEU A 125 -20.99 26.66 -23.94
C LEU A 125 -21.18 25.20 -23.55
N ILE A 126 -20.39 24.69 -22.59
CA ILE A 126 -20.33 23.29 -22.22
C ILE A 126 -20.54 23.17 -20.71
N ASP A 127 -21.64 22.53 -20.31
CA ASP A 127 -21.86 22.14 -18.92
C ASP A 127 -21.29 20.74 -18.70
N PHE A 128 -20.18 20.66 -17.95
CA PHE A 128 -19.51 19.41 -17.59
C PHE A 128 -19.92 18.97 -16.19
N TYR A 129 -20.40 17.74 -16.04
CA TYR A 129 -20.86 17.17 -14.79
C TYR A 129 -20.07 15.93 -14.42
N ILE A 130 -19.76 15.82 -13.12
CA ILE A 130 -19.35 14.57 -12.47
C ILE A 130 -20.34 14.28 -11.36
N ASP A 131 -20.96 13.10 -11.40
CA ASP A 131 -21.99 12.65 -10.46
C ASP A 131 -23.12 13.69 -10.28
N GLY A 132 -23.57 14.28 -11.40
CA GLY A 132 -24.61 15.31 -11.42
C GLY A 132 -24.18 16.70 -10.92
N GLN A 133 -22.92 16.88 -10.48
CA GLN A 133 -22.39 18.18 -10.05
C GLN A 133 -21.70 18.91 -11.19
N LEU A 134 -22.15 20.14 -11.49
CA LEU A 134 -21.53 21.01 -12.50
C LEU A 134 -20.10 21.38 -12.11
N ARG A 135 -19.19 21.27 -13.07
CA ARG A 135 -17.77 21.59 -12.98
C ARG A 135 -17.48 22.72 -13.96
N ARG A 136 -16.89 23.81 -13.45
CA ARG A 136 -16.59 25.02 -14.24
C ARG A 136 -15.13 25.10 -14.69
N GLU A 137 -14.34 24.08 -14.34
CA GLU A 137 -12.93 23.98 -14.65
C GLU A 137 -12.73 22.84 -15.65
N ALA A 138 -11.89 23.05 -16.66
CA ALA A 138 -11.55 22.02 -17.63
C ALA A 138 -10.70 20.90 -17.02
N GLN A 139 -9.96 21.19 -15.95
CA GLN A 139 -9.16 20.22 -15.22
C GLN A 139 -9.66 20.16 -13.79
N ILE A 140 -10.07 18.98 -13.33
CA ILE A 140 -10.60 18.76 -11.98
C ILE A 140 -9.98 17.52 -11.34
N GLN A 141 -9.98 17.51 -10.00
CA GLN A 141 -9.71 16.30 -9.23
C GLN A 141 -11.03 15.62 -8.85
N VAL A 142 -11.12 14.32 -9.12
CA VAL A 142 -12.27 13.48 -8.80
C VAL A 142 -11.77 12.33 -7.94
N ARG A 143 -12.55 11.87 -6.96
CA ARG A 143 -12.15 10.67 -6.19
C ARG A 143 -11.95 9.49 -7.15
N SER A 144 -11.06 8.57 -6.81
CA SER A 144 -10.95 7.31 -7.55
C SER A 144 -12.20 6.46 -7.32
N GLY A 145 -12.71 5.81 -8.35
CA GLY A 145 -13.93 5.01 -8.27
C GLY A 145 -14.76 5.08 -9.56
N ARG A 146 -15.98 4.54 -9.50
CA ARG A 146 -16.95 4.64 -10.59
C ARG A 146 -17.67 5.98 -10.49
N HIS A 147 -17.69 6.72 -11.59
CA HIS A 147 -18.31 8.03 -11.69
C HIS A 147 -19.22 8.12 -12.92
N GLU A 148 -20.31 8.86 -12.77
CA GLU A 148 -21.11 9.30 -13.92
C GLU A 148 -20.52 10.60 -14.45
N VAL A 149 -20.24 10.63 -15.74
CA VAL A 149 -19.82 11.83 -16.46
C VAL A 149 -20.96 12.26 -17.36
N ALA A 150 -21.29 13.54 -17.37
CA ALA A 150 -22.17 14.10 -18.38
C ALA A 150 -21.61 15.40 -18.95
N ILE A 151 -21.81 15.61 -20.24
CA ILE A 151 -21.46 16.84 -20.94
C ILE A 151 -22.70 17.30 -21.69
N VAL A 152 -23.14 18.54 -21.43
CA VAL A 152 -24.32 19.15 -22.03
C VAL A 152 -23.91 20.38 -22.82
N SER A 153 -24.37 20.49 -24.06
CA SER A 153 -24.13 21.66 -24.90
C SER A 153 -25.20 21.78 -25.98
N GLY A 154 -25.73 22.99 -26.20
CA GLY A 154 -26.63 23.27 -27.33
C GLY A 154 -27.88 22.38 -27.42
N GLY A 155 -28.37 21.85 -26.29
CA GLY A 155 -29.49 20.91 -26.22
C GLY A 155 -29.10 19.43 -26.37
N LEU A 156 -27.83 19.11 -26.61
CA LEU A 156 -27.30 17.76 -26.59
C LEU A 156 -26.82 17.39 -25.19
N LYS A 157 -26.99 16.12 -24.81
CA LYS A 157 -26.40 15.52 -23.60
C LYS A 157 -25.68 14.25 -23.97
N PHE A 158 -24.41 14.17 -23.59
CA PHE A 158 -23.61 12.96 -23.62
C PHE A 158 -23.39 12.51 -22.18
N GLU A 159 -23.68 11.26 -21.86
CA GLU A 159 -23.50 10.72 -20.52
C GLU A 159 -22.90 9.31 -20.58
N GLY A 160 -22.12 8.97 -19.56
CA GLY A 160 -21.46 7.67 -19.48
C GLY A 160 -20.88 7.40 -18.11
N GLN A 161 -20.62 6.12 -17.85
CA GLN A 161 -19.96 5.66 -16.64
C GLN A 161 -18.47 5.47 -16.93
N VAL A 162 -17.62 6.05 -16.09
CA VAL A 162 -16.17 5.86 -16.14
C VAL A 162 -15.68 5.27 -14.83
N VAL A 163 -14.55 4.58 -14.88
CA VAL A 163 -13.82 4.12 -13.68
C VAL A 163 -12.51 4.88 -13.63
N LEU A 164 -12.34 5.69 -12.61
CA LEU A 164 -11.16 6.53 -12.39
C LEU A 164 -10.23 5.86 -11.38
N GLU A 165 -9.01 5.57 -11.79
CA GLU A 165 -7.96 5.03 -10.92
C GLU A 165 -7.19 6.16 -10.22
N ALA A 166 -6.77 5.89 -8.99
CA ALA A 166 -6.05 6.85 -8.16
C ALA A 166 -4.70 7.25 -8.77
N GLY A 167 -4.38 8.55 -8.75
CA GLY A 167 -3.14 9.07 -9.30
C GLY A 167 -3.08 9.14 -10.82
N MET A 168 -4.11 8.66 -11.53
CA MET A 168 -4.15 8.67 -12.99
C MET A 168 -4.76 9.98 -13.53
N THR A 169 -4.36 10.34 -14.75
CA THR A 169 -4.94 11.45 -15.52
C THR A 169 -5.75 10.87 -16.68
N TYR A 170 -7.01 11.28 -16.80
CA TYR A 170 -7.90 10.92 -17.87
C TYR A 170 -8.27 12.14 -18.69
N THR A 171 -8.17 12.04 -20.01
CA THR A 171 -8.67 13.06 -20.94
C THR A 171 -10.02 12.63 -21.46
N LEU A 172 -11.01 13.51 -21.33
CA LEU A 172 -12.32 13.38 -21.95
C LEU A 172 -12.31 14.16 -23.26
N GLU A 173 -12.20 13.43 -24.36
CA GLU A 173 -12.36 13.97 -25.70
C GLU A 173 -13.82 13.96 -26.12
N LEU A 174 -14.29 15.10 -26.59
CA LEU A 174 -15.61 15.21 -27.20
C LEU A 174 -15.52 14.97 -28.71
N ILE A 175 -15.93 13.77 -29.14
CA ILE A 175 -15.95 13.43 -30.56
C ILE A 175 -17.38 13.51 -31.08
N LEU A 176 -17.63 14.47 -31.99
CA LEU A 176 -18.90 14.60 -32.71
C LEU A 176 -18.80 13.92 -34.06
N ARG A 177 -19.76 13.04 -34.36
CA ARG A 177 -19.85 12.36 -35.65
C ARG A 177 -21.25 12.54 -36.24
N LEU A 178 -21.29 12.87 -37.54
CA LEU A 178 -22.53 12.88 -38.33
C LEU A 178 -22.60 11.61 -39.17
N ASN A 179 -23.72 10.89 -39.07
CA ASN A 179 -23.99 9.73 -39.90
C ASN A 179 -25.11 10.05 -40.88
N LEU A 180 -24.88 9.83 -42.19
CA LEU A 180 -25.92 9.91 -43.22
C LEU A 180 -26.38 8.49 -43.55
N LEU A 181 -27.65 8.21 -43.30
CA LEU A 181 -28.28 6.92 -43.61
C LEU A 181 -29.21 7.10 -44.81
N GLN A 182 -28.99 6.34 -45.89
CA GLN A 182 -29.91 6.28 -47.03
C GLN A 182 -30.97 5.21 -46.78
N ASN A 183 -32.24 5.60 -46.76
CA ASN A 183 -33.34 4.64 -46.74
C ASN A 183 -33.56 4.10 -48.16
N THR A 184 -33.39 2.79 -48.35
CA THR A 184 -33.82 2.11 -49.58
C THR A 184 -35.28 1.71 -49.46
N GLN A 185 -36.13 2.24 -50.35
CA GLN A 185 -37.47 1.70 -50.56
C GLN A 185 -37.30 0.34 -51.23
N ALA A 186 -37.78 -0.74 -50.60
CA ALA A 186 -37.93 -2.02 -51.29
C ALA A 186 -38.94 -1.80 -52.43
N GLY A 187 -38.44 -1.70 -53.66
CA GLY A 187 -39.27 -1.64 -54.84
C GLY A 187 -40.09 -2.91 -54.94
N GLY A 188 -41.35 -2.83 -54.51
CA GLY A 188 -42.33 -3.86 -54.76
C GLY A 188 -42.77 -3.79 -56.22
N ARG A 189 -42.32 -4.75 -57.02
CA ARG A 189 -43.14 -5.59 -57.90
C ARG A 189 -42.29 -6.65 -58.58
#